data_AF-A0A7S2T1V8-F1
#
_entry.id   AF-A0A7S2T1V8-F1
#
_cell.length_a   1.000
_cell.length_b   1.000
_cell.length_c   1.000
_cell.angle_alpha   90.00
_cell.angle_beta   90.00
_cell.angle_gamma   90.00
#
_symmetry.space_group_name_H-M   'P 1'
#
loop_
_entity.id
_entity.type
_entity.pdbx_description
1 polymer ?
#
loop_
_entity_poly.entity_id
_entity_poly.type
_entity_poly.pdbx_seq_one_letter_code
_entity_poly.pdbx_strand_id
1 'polypeptide(L)'
;ELLMNAMSGGVEGTKLDHMVVAVICGGPTRERGISLNSARSLLDHIKSDKADVLTYYMDTNTRTYQLSNAQLYSNTPSDFDFKLAKDGKVEPFETPEALVDHLKTCVDIVFPMIHGEWGEDGRLQELLEQEEIPFVGSSAATCKKAFD
;
A
#
# COMPACT_ATOMS: atom_id res chain seq x y z
N GLU A 1 -29.67 -49.74 13.27
CA GLU A 1 -30.68 -48.84 13.88
C GLU A 1 -29.89 -47.73 14.57
N LEU A 2 -29.98 -46.44 14.26
CA LEU A 2 -31.05 -45.60 13.74
C LEU A 2 -30.40 -44.35 13.08
N LEU A 3 -30.94 -43.92 11.92
CA LEU A 3 -31.27 -42.52 11.53
C LEU A 3 -30.19 -41.41 11.68
N MET A 4 -29.65 -40.87 10.58
CA MET A 4 -30.18 -39.78 9.72
C MET A 4 -29.70 -38.37 10.13
N ASN A 5 -29.25 -37.61 9.11
CA ASN A 5 -29.17 -36.15 9.01
C ASN A 5 -28.09 -35.46 9.88
N ALA A 6 -27.34 -34.43 9.46
CA ALA A 6 -27.48 -33.50 8.35
C ALA A 6 -26.21 -32.62 8.23
N MET A 7 -25.99 -32.07 7.04
CA MET A 7 -25.35 -30.77 6.75
C MET A 7 -23.83 -30.64 7.00
N SER A 8 -23.00 -30.70 5.95
CA SER A 8 -22.67 -29.57 5.06
C SER A 8 -22.17 -28.33 5.81
N GLY A 9 -20.99 -28.42 6.41
CA GLY A 9 -20.18 -27.25 6.77
C GLY A 9 -19.23 -26.94 5.62
N GLY A 10 -19.76 -26.35 4.54
CA GLY A 10 -18.93 -25.76 3.51
C GLY A 10 -18.03 -24.71 4.13
N VAL A 11 -16.74 -24.75 3.80
CA VAL A 11 -15.86 -23.62 4.06
C VAL A 11 -16.39 -22.49 3.17
N GLU A 12 -17.08 -21.51 3.75
CA GLU A 12 -17.54 -20.30 3.07
C GLU A 12 -16.32 -19.47 2.65
N GLY A 13 -15.64 -19.91 1.59
CA GLY A 13 -14.76 -19.07 0.80
C GLY A 13 -15.62 -18.22 -0.12
N THR A 14 -16.26 -17.18 0.41
CA THR A 14 -16.97 -16.17 -0.40
C THR A 14 -16.43 -14.78 -0.11
N LYS A 15 -15.18 -14.56 -0.52
CA LYS A 15 -14.65 -13.24 -0.85
C LYS A 15 -13.41 -13.49 -1.70
N LEU A 16 -13.52 -13.35 -3.01
CA LEU A 16 -12.43 -12.95 -3.92
C LEU A 16 -13.00 -12.81 -5.35
N ASP A 17 -14.17 -12.18 -5.48
CA ASP A 17 -14.57 -11.64 -6.79
C ASP A 17 -13.78 -10.36 -7.09
N HIS A 18 -13.23 -9.71 -6.06
CA HIS A 18 -12.40 -8.52 -6.18
C HIS A 18 -11.42 -8.38 -5.01
N MET A 19 -10.16 -8.04 -5.31
CA MET A 19 -9.10 -7.79 -4.33
C MET A 19 -8.72 -6.31 -4.36
N VAL A 20 -8.62 -5.64 -3.21
CA VAL A 20 -8.17 -4.25 -3.12
C VAL A 20 -6.72 -4.21 -2.69
N VAL A 21 -5.84 -3.79 -3.60
CA VAL A 21 -4.39 -3.70 -3.40
C VAL A 21 -4.00 -2.25 -3.15
N ALA A 22 -3.38 -1.96 -2.00
CA ALA A 22 -2.75 -0.68 -1.75
C ALA A 22 -1.31 -0.68 -2.27
N VAL A 23 -0.96 0.25 -3.15
CA VAL A 23 0.43 0.50 -3.54
C VAL A 23 0.94 1.72 -2.78
N ILE A 24 2.00 1.58 -1.98
CA ILE A 24 2.60 2.69 -1.24
C ILE A 24 3.95 3.02 -1.86
N CYS A 25 4.11 4.24 -2.37
CA CYS A 25 5.32 4.70 -3.04
C CYS A 25 5.78 6.06 -2.50
N GLY A 26 6.91 6.56 -3.01
CA GLY A 26 7.54 7.78 -2.54
C GLY A 26 8.52 7.51 -1.40
N GLY A 27 8.22 8.09 -0.24
CA GLY A 27 8.95 7.94 1.02
C GLY A 27 9.97 9.05 1.30
N PRO A 28 10.44 9.15 2.57
CA PRO A 28 11.48 10.09 3.00
C PRO A 28 12.89 9.61 2.59
N THR A 29 13.05 9.25 1.33
CA THR A 29 14.26 8.67 0.75
C THR A 29 14.74 9.49 -0.44
N ARG A 30 16.04 9.40 -0.76
CA ARG A 30 16.60 9.96 -2.00
C ARG A 30 16.16 9.20 -3.25
N GLU A 31 15.62 7.99 -3.07
CA GLU A 31 15.19 7.09 -4.14
C GLU A 31 13.71 7.28 -4.53
N ARG A 32 13.09 8.35 -4.05
CA ARG A 32 11.67 8.66 -4.26
C ARG A 32 11.22 8.65 -5.72
N GLY A 33 12.07 9.14 -6.62
CA GLY A 33 11.80 9.11 -8.06
C GLY A 33 11.83 7.69 -8.65
N ILE A 34 12.71 6.83 -8.13
CA ILE A 34 12.78 5.42 -8.50
C ILE A 34 11.51 4.71 -8.00
N SER A 35 11.11 4.97 -6.76
CA SER A 35 9.89 4.42 -6.15
C SER A 35 8.64 4.73 -6.97
N LEU A 36 8.46 5.98 -7.40
CA LEU A 36 7.35 6.38 -8.28
C LEU A 36 7.36 5.64 -9.62
N ASN A 37 8.54 5.44 -10.22
CA ASN A 37 8.66 4.71 -11.49
C ASN A 37 8.35 3.22 -11.31
N SER A 38 8.76 2.63 -10.19
CA SER A 38 8.39 1.26 -9.84
C SER A 38 6.87 1.14 -9.68
N ALA A 39 6.22 2.09 -8.98
CA ALA A 39 4.76 2.11 -8.82
C ALA A 39 4.01 2.19 -10.15
N ARG A 40 4.44 3.07 -11.07
CA ARG A 40 3.89 3.13 -12.44
C ARG A 40 4.02 1.79 -13.16
N SER A 41 5.22 1.21 -13.11
CA SER A 41 5.50 -0.08 -13.74
C SER A 41 4.61 -1.20 -13.20
N LEU A 42 4.36 -1.21 -11.88
CA LEU A 42 3.42 -2.14 -11.27
C LEU A 42 2.00 -1.89 -11.76
N LEU A 43 1.52 -0.64 -11.72
CA LEU A 43 0.17 -0.26 -12.15
C LEU A 43 -0.11 -0.57 -13.62
N ASP A 44 0.90 -0.57 -14.48
CA ASP A 44 0.76 -0.95 -15.88
C ASP A 44 0.50 -2.46 -16.07
N HIS A 45 0.89 -3.30 -15.12
CA HIS A 45 0.85 -4.75 -15.25
C HIS A 45 -0.13 -5.45 -14.30
N ILE A 46 -0.47 -4.85 -13.17
CA ILE A 46 -1.35 -5.45 -12.16
C ILE A 46 -2.85 -5.33 -12.51
N LYS A 47 -3.20 -4.47 -13.49
CA LYS A 47 -4.61 -4.24 -13.87
C LYS A 47 -5.31 -5.54 -14.26
N SER A 48 -6.40 -5.84 -13.56
CA SER A 48 -7.26 -6.99 -13.82
C SER A 48 -8.69 -6.64 -13.43
N ASP A 49 -9.65 -7.35 -14.01
CA ASP A 49 -11.06 -7.42 -13.62
C ASP A 49 -11.29 -7.94 -12.19
N LYS A 50 -10.25 -8.44 -11.52
CA LYS A 50 -10.31 -9.02 -10.17
C LYS A 50 -9.58 -8.19 -9.12
N ALA A 51 -8.99 -7.06 -9.49
CA ALA A 51 -8.20 -6.25 -8.56
C ALA A 51 -8.39 -4.75 -8.75
N ASP A 52 -8.79 -4.07 -7.68
CA ASP A 52 -8.72 -2.61 -7.54
C ASP A 52 -7.35 -2.24 -6.98
N VAL A 53 -6.76 -1.17 -7.52
CA VAL A 53 -5.48 -0.66 -7.03
C VAL A 53 -5.67 0.75 -6.51
N LEU A 54 -5.43 0.93 -5.21
CA LEU A 54 -5.39 2.23 -4.55
C LEU A 54 -3.93 2.64 -4.40
N THR A 55 -3.56 3.80 -4.93
CA THR A 55 -2.17 4.27 -4.86
C THR A 55 -2.02 5.33 -3.78
N TYR A 56 -0.96 5.23 -2.99
CA TYR A 56 -0.61 6.16 -1.92
C TYR A 56 0.82 6.64 -2.12
N TYR A 57 1.04 7.95 -1.98
CA TYR A 57 2.36 8.57 -2.02
C TYR A 57 2.71 9.15 -0.67
N MET A 58 3.84 8.73 -0.13
CA MET A 58 4.43 9.27 1.10
C MET A 58 5.44 10.36 0.77
N ASP A 59 5.31 11.52 1.40
CA ASP A 59 6.26 12.62 1.26
C ASP A 59 7.47 12.48 2.20
N THR A 60 8.37 13.46 2.18
CA THR A 60 9.57 13.49 3.05
C THR A 60 9.27 13.72 4.53
N ASN A 61 8.07 14.15 4.87
CA ASN A 61 7.61 14.33 6.24
C ASN A 61 6.74 13.16 6.70
N THR A 62 6.73 12.05 5.95
CA THR A 62 5.93 10.83 6.19
C THR A 62 4.42 11.03 6.11
N ARG A 63 3.96 12.19 5.61
CA ARG A 63 2.55 12.40 5.32
C ARG A 63 2.21 11.67 4.03
N THR A 64 1.03 11.05 4.00
CA THR A 64 0.65 10.18 2.88
C THR A 64 -0.59 10.69 2.19
N TYR A 65 -0.56 10.71 0.86
CA TYR A 65 -1.64 11.20 0.00
C TYR A 65 -2.17 10.07 -0.87
N GLN A 66 -3.48 9.88 -0.89
CA GLN A 66 -4.08 8.98 -1.87
C GLN A 66 -4.04 9.62 -3.25
N LEU A 67 -3.56 8.87 -4.24
CA LEU A 67 -3.41 9.31 -5.63
C LEU A 67 -4.48 8.68 -6.52
N SER A 68 -5.02 9.50 -7.41
CA SER A 68 -5.61 9.00 -8.65
C SER A 68 -4.52 8.57 -9.64
N ASN A 69 -4.89 7.68 -10.57
CA ASN A 69 -4.00 7.29 -11.67
C ASN A 69 -3.48 8.52 -12.44
N ALA A 70 -4.34 9.50 -12.72
CA ALA A 70 -3.93 10.72 -13.42
C ALA A 70 -2.81 11.47 -12.66
N GLN A 71 -2.90 11.56 -11.34
CA GLN A 71 -1.87 12.21 -10.52
C GLN A 71 -0.54 11.44 -10.53
N LEU A 72 -0.57 10.09 -10.51
CA LEU A 72 0.65 9.28 -10.57
C LEU A 72 1.39 9.47 -11.90
N TYR A 73 0.68 9.54 -13.03
CA TYR A 73 1.30 9.66 -14.36
C TYR A 73 1.64 11.10 -14.77
N SER A 74 1.12 12.13 -14.09
CA SER A 74 1.27 13.53 -14.52
C SER A 74 2.34 14.34 -13.79
N ASN A 75 3.09 13.74 -12.85
CA ASN A 75 3.98 14.50 -11.96
C ASN A 75 5.39 13.90 -11.86
N THR A 76 6.41 14.77 -11.85
CA THR A 76 7.69 14.44 -11.23
C THR A 76 7.55 14.55 -9.70
N PRO A 77 8.36 13.87 -8.87
CA PRO A 77 8.24 13.97 -7.41
C PRO A 77 8.32 15.41 -6.88
N SER A 78 9.10 16.29 -7.53
CA SER A 78 9.20 17.71 -7.16
C SER A 78 7.98 18.52 -7.58
N ASP A 79 7.39 18.22 -8.75
CA ASP A 79 6.12 18.83 -9.17
C ASP A 79 4.94 18.37 -8.32
N PHE A 80 5.02 17.16 -7.77
CA PHE A 80 3.97 16.56 -6.95
C PHE A 80 3.84 17.26 -5.59
N ASP A 81 4.95 17.39 -4.86
CA ASP A 81 4.99 18.10 -3.57
C ASP A 81 4.52 19.56 -3.72
N PHE A 82 4.88 20.20 -4.84
CA PHE A 82 4.49 21.59 -5.15
C PHE A 82 3.00 21.74 -5.52
N LYS A 83 2.43 20.80 -6.29
CA LYS A 83 1.02 20.86 -6.71
C LYS A 83 0.06 20.50 -5.58
N LEU A 84 0.39 19.56 -4.71
CA LEU A 84 -0.40 19.24 -3.52
C LEU A 84 -0.56 20.45 -2.60
N ALA A 85 0.53 21.18 -2.35
CA ALA A 85 0.51 22.39 -1.53
C ALA A 85 -0.32 23.53 -2.16
N LYS A 86 -0.49 23.53 -3.49
CA LYS A 86 -1.15 24.61 -4.23
C LYS A 86 -2.63 24.35 -4.51
N ASP A 87 -3.01 23.09 -4.75
CA ASP A 87 -4.36 22.74 -5.19
C ASP A 87 -5.32 22.49 -4.01
N GLY A 88 -4.82 22.30 -2.77
CA GLY A 88 -5.62 22.25 -1.54
C GLY A 88 -6.76 21.23 -1.53
N LYS A 89 -6.66 20.18 -2.36
CA LYS A 89 -7.77 19.27 -2.67
C LYS A 89 -7.59 17.84 -2.16
N VAL A 90 -6.42 17.52 -1.59
CA VAL A 90 -6.16 16.19 -1.04
C VAL A 90 -5.60 16.36 0.35
N GLU A 91 -6.42 16.06 1.35
CA GLU A 91 -5.98 15.99 2.74
C GLU A 91 -5.08 14.75 2.91
N PRO A 92 -3.90 14.89 3.51
CA PRO A 92 -3.05 13.76 3.79
C PRO A 92 -3.53 12.97 5.02
N PHE A 93 -3.08 11.73 5.09
CA PHE A 93 -2.85 11.07 6.37
C PHE A 93 -1.62 11.73 7.01
N GLU A 94 -1.83 12.47 8.08
CA GLU A 94 -0.78 13.28 8.74
C GLU A 94 0.29 12.43 9.42
N THR A 95 -0.03 11.19 9.80
CA THR A 95 0.93 10.27 10.40
C THR A 95 0.89 8.89 9.73
N PRO A 96 1.97 8.11 9.84
CA PRO A 96 2.00 6.71 9.44
C PRO A 96 0.87 5.87 10.04
N GLU A 97 0.56 6.07 11.32
CA GLU A 97 -0.48 5.32 12.03
C GLU A 97 -1.86 5.64 11.44
N ALA A 98 -2.13 6.91 11.12
CA ALA A 98 -3.38 7.31 10.47
C ALA A 98 -3.55 6.67 9.08
N LEU A 99 -2.44 6.51 8.34
CA LEU A 99 -2.47 5.76 7.08
C LEU A 99 -2.83 4.29 7.32
N VAL A 100 -2.17 3.63 8.28
CA VAL A 100 -2.38 2.20 8.53
C VAL A 100 -3.78 1.92 9.08
N ASP A 101 -4.30 2.76 9.97
CA ASP A 101 -5.69 2.72 10.44
C ASP A 101 -6.69 2.76 9.28
N HIS A 102 -6.44 3.65 8.30
CA HIS A 102 -7.24 3.74 7.10
C HIS A 102 -7.14 2.47 6.25
N LEU A 103 -5.92 2.00 5.95
CA LEU A 103 -5.67 0.81 5.13
C LEU A 103 -6.37 -0.42 5.70
N LYS A 104 -6.30 -0.62 7.02
CA LYS A 104 -6.94 -1.74 7.72
C LYS A 104 -8.44 -1.88 7.42
N THR A 105 -9.11 -0.79 7.10
CA THR A 105 -10.56 -0.78 6.83
C THR A 105 -10.93 -0.97 5.37
N CYS A 106 -9.97 -0.81 4.45
CA CYS A 106 -10.29 -0.64 3.02
C CYS A 106 -9.42 -1.43 2.05
N VAL A 107 -8.38 -2.16 2.50
CA VAL A 107 -7.50 -2.95 1.62
C VAL A 107 -7.37 -4.40 2.07
N ASP A 108 -7.14 -5.29 1.12
CA ASP A 108 -6.88 -6.71 1.40
C ASP A 108 -5.37 -7.00 1.51
N ILE A 109 -4.54 -6.23 0.79
CA ILE A 109 -3.09 -6.38 0.81
C ILE A 109 -2.39 -5.05 0.46
N VAL A 110 -1.21 -4.85 1.03
CA VAL A 110 -0.31 -3.75 0.69
C VAL A 110 0.85 -4.25 -0.18
N PHE A 111 1.21 -3.47 -1.19
CA PHE A 111 2.39 -3.62 -2.02
C PHE A 111 3.33 -2.44 -1.71
N PRO A 112 4.30 -2.61 -0.79
CA PRO A 112 5.31 -1.61 -0.50
C PRO A 112 6.20 -1.38 -1.72
N MET A 113 6.37 -0.12 -2.11
CA MET A 113 7.23 0.29 -3.21
C MET A 113 8.12 1.48 -2.85
N ILE A 114 8.31 1.75 -1.56
CA ILE A 114 9.31 2.71 -1.08
C ILE A 114 10.68 1.99 -1.06
N HIS A 115 11.71 2.64 -1.61
CA HIS A 115 13.08 2.13 -1.62
C HIS A 115 13.92 2.82 -0.55
N GLY A 116 14.96 2.15 -0.06
CA GLY A 116 15.88 2.73 0.90
C GLY A 116 15.30 2.84 2.32
N GLU A 117 15.67 3.91 3.02
CA GLU A 117 15.12 4.22 4.36
C GLU A 117 13.59 4.25 4.31
N TRP A 118 12.97 3.80 5.41
CA TRP A 118 11.52 3.72 5.59
C TRP A 118 10.82 2.58 4.82
N GLY A 119 11.29 2.26 3.61
CA GLY A 119 10.71 1.25 2.75
C GLY A 119 11.36 -0.14 2.85
N GLU A 120 12.69 -0.20 2.92
CA GLU A 120 13.47 -1.44 2.94
C GLU A 120 14.18 -1.68 4.28
N ASP A 121 14.16 -0.70 5.19
CA ASP A 121 14.76 -0.79 6.53
C ASP A 121 13.83 -1.43 7.59
N GLY A 122 12.59 -1.76 7.21
CA GLY A 122 11.62 -2.47 8.04
C GLY A 122 10.56 -1.60 8.70
N ARG A 123 10.62 -0.27 8.62
CA ARG A 123 9.67 0.61 9.36
C ARG A 123 8.24 0.48 8.87
N LEU A 124 8.01 0.56 7.55
CA LEU A 124 6.67 0.37 7.00
C LEU A 124 6.15 -1.04 7.31
N GLN A 125 7.00 -2.06 7.20
CA GLN A 125 6.64 -3.45 7.49
C GLN A 125 6.22 -3.62 8.95
N GLU A 126 6.93 -3.00 9.89
CA GLU A 126 6.60 -3.09 11.32
C GLU A 126 5.19 -2.54 11.60
N LEU A 127 4.82 -1.41 10.99
CA LEU A 127 3.48 -0.84 11.13
C LEU A 127 2.39 -1.75 10.54
N LEU A 128 2.65 -2.36 9.37
CA LEU A 128 1.71 -3.29 8.73
C LEU A 128 1.56 -4.59 9.54
N GLU A 129 2.65 -5.11 10.09
CA GLU A 129 2.66 -6.30 10.94
C GLU A 129 1.89 -6.07 12.25
N GLN A 130 2.04 -4.89 12.88
CA GLN A 130 1.33 -4.53 14.11
C GLN A 130 -0.18 -4.52 13.95
N GLU A 131 -0.68 -4.09 12.78
CA GLU A 131 -2.11 -4.03 12.46
C GLU A 131 -2.63 -5.26 11.70
N GLU A 132 -1.80 -6.30 11.58
CA GLU A 132 -2.10 -7.56 10.90
C GLU A 132 -2.53 -7.38 9.42
N ILE A 133 -2.03 -6.33 8.76
CA ILE A 133 -2.33 -6.05 7.35
C ILE A 133 -1.40 -6.89 6.47
N PRO A 134 -1.92 -7.76 5.58
CA PRO A 134 -1.09 -8.51 4.65
C PRO A 134 -0.28 -7.60 3.74
N PHE A 135 0.97 -7.94 3.45
CA PHE A 135 1.79 -7.19 2.51
C PHE A 135 2.77 -8.06 1.71
N VAL A 136 3.17 -7.55 0.56
CA VAL A 136 4.18 -8.17 -0.31
C VAL A 136 5.58 -7.84 0.19
N GLY A 137 6.45 -8.84 0.28
CA GLY A 137 7.88 -8.65 0.56
C GLY A 137 8.36 -9.41 1.79
N SER A 138 9.46 -8.93 2.36
CA SER A 138 10.11 -9.53 3.54
C SER A 138 9.55 -8.93 4.83
N SER A 139 9.60 -9.68 5.93
CA SER A 139 9.21 -9.17 7.25
C SER A 139 10.08 -8.01 7.73
N ALA A 140 9.57 -7.21 8.67
CA ALA A 140 10.30 -6.09 9.26
C ALA A 140 11.67 -6.51 9.81
N ALA A 141 11.70 -7.64 10.52
CA ALA A 141 12.93 -8.21 11.07
C ALA A 141 13.95 -8.64 9.99
N THR A 142 13.48 -9.06 8.82
CA THR A 142 14.34 -9.45 7.70
C THR A 142 14.88 -8.21 6.98
N CYS A 143 14.02 -7.25 6.70
CA CYS A 143 14.40 -5.93 6.15
C CYS A 143 15.49 -5.28 7.00
N LYS A 144 15.29 -5.18 8.32
CA LYS A 144 16.26 -4.60 9.25
C LYS A 144 17.63 -5.28 9.23
N LYS A 145 17.68 -6.59 9.03
CA LYS A 145 18.94 -7.35 8.94
C LYS A 145 19.65 -7.20 7.60
N ALA A 146 18.88 -7.05 6.51
CA ALA A 146 19.42 -6.95 5.17
C ALA A 146 19.87 -5.52 4.82
N PHE A 147 19.30 -4.52 5.48
CA PHE A 147 19.57 -3.11 5.25
C PHE A 147 20.82 -2.58 5.98
N ASP A 148 21.24 -3.26 7.06
CA ASP A 148 22.43 -2.93 7.89
C ASP A 148 23.76 -3.09 7.12
#